data_AF-A0A923Z5V2-F1
#
_entry.id   AF-A0A923Z5V2-F1
#
_cell.length_a   1.000
_cell.length_b   1.000
_cell.length_c   1.000
_cell.angle_alpha   90.00
_cell.angle_beta   90.00
_cell.angle_gamma   90.00
#
_symmetry.space_group_name_H-M   'P 1'
#
loop_
_entity.id
_entity.type
_entity.pdbx_description
1 polymer ?
#
loop_
_entity_poly.entity_id
_entity_poly.type
_entity_poly.pdbx_seq_one_letter_code
_entity_poly.pdbx_strand_id
1 'polypeptide(L)'
;MKLRTPRLIPLFLAGVLASAPARAAEGISTVEVLTQTAAAIPSCLRYEVKGICLWLKCTLVSCWVEISVRVSHFAPDAVVSVYHDPDKHPWNDYGAAITKATSKLGASILGMPLDSAGSRHRADRTARNNMFRDADAIGNPMAYLKFLKGGGGASVSPSSVSIPDATEMMKFPSTIGSIMQEWARVPASLASQANISGTLTSLMSGFSAITGPLSNLSGQSVSGGNSTSTGDNGTSPSGSGNGGGGAGGNSGSSGSGSMGSNNMTLYCPSVATPFSLYYQSHLDGYTWRGMLPLELLYPASWVPGIREIGTFPANTWSGVFPRDGNVVQQHFVKGASVLAQRVGDIFTRPAQPHIYTLLSMPVEANGVRYFTDGKVAENDGNSIWQRLYPNAETSCSNFGGNDSLSPVSIGDGHTSAEESYAFNLWRRYDCCEKVGQIFLMTIP
;
A
#
# COMPACT_ATOMS: atom_id res chain seq x y z
N MET A 1 -74.72 -8.60 -40.35
CA MET A 1 -73.48 -8.80 -41.14
C MET A 1 -72.30 -8.39 -40.26
N LYS A 2 -71.55 -9.38 -39.75
CA LYS A 2 -70.26 -9.35 -39.02
C LYS A 2 -69.98 -8.20 -38.01
N LEU A 3 -70.12 -8.53 -36.72
CA LEU A 3 -69.39 -7.88 -35.62
C LEU A 3 -67.87 -8.03 -35.84
N ARG A 4 -67.10 -6.94 -35.71
CA ARG A 4 -65.64 -6.96 -35.53
C ARG A 4 -65.32 -6.31 -34.19
N THR A 5 -64.86 -7.12 -33.25
CA THR A 5 -64.26 -6.72 -31.99
C THR A 5 -62.87 -6.11 -32.22
N PRO A 6 -62.52 -4.98 -31.57
CA PRO A 6 -61.15 -4.50 -31.56
C PRO A 6 -60.32 -5.30 -30.54
N ARG A 7 -59.19 -5.86 -31.00
CA ARG A 7 -58.18 -6.49 -30.14
C ARG A 7 -57.43 -5.41 -29.35
N LEU A 8 -57.58 -5.40 -28.03
CA LEU A 8 -56.71 -4.66 -27.11
C LEU A 8 -55.34 -5.36 -27.05
N ILE A 9 -54.28 -4.63 -27.39
CA ILE A 9 -52.89 -5.04 -27.17
C ILE A 9 -52.50 -4.49 -25.77
N PRO A 10 -52.12 -5.32 -24.79
CA PRO A 10 -51.70 -4.81 -23.49
C PRO A 10 -50.27 -4.26 -23.62
N LEU A 11 -50.14 -2.94 -23.48
CA LEU A 11 -48.86 -2.27 -23.31
C LEU A 11 -48.34 -2.60 -21.90
N PHE A 12 -47.48 -3.61 -21.78
CA PHE A 12 -46.74 -3.87 -20.54
C PHE A 12 -45.70 -2.75 -20.37
N LEU A 13 -46.07 -1.71 -19.63
CA LEU A 13 -45.14 -0.69 -19.16
C LEU A 13 -44.28 -1.31 -18.05
N ALA A 14 -43.17 -1.93 -18.44
CA ALA A 14 -42.14 -2.34 -17.48
C ALA A 14 -41.52 -1.07 -16.89
N GLY A 15 -41.98 -0.70 -15.69
CA GLY A 15 -41.38 0.37 -14.91
C GLY A 15 -39.94 0.00 -14.58
N VAL A 16 -38.98 0.60 -15.29
CA VAL A 16 -37.59 0.63 -14.87
C VAL A 16 -37.55 1.45 -13.58
N LEU A 17 -37.50 0.76 -12.44
CA LEU A 17 -37.02 1.40 -11.21
C LEU A 17 -35.58 1.84 -11.51
N ALA A 18 -35.40 3.13 -11.79
CA ALA A 18 -34.10 3.75 -11.72
C ALA A 18 -33.65 3.66 -10.25
N SER A 19 -32.86 2.64 -9.93
CA SER A 19 -32.05 2.64 -8.71
C SER A 19 -31.17 3.88 -8.81
N ALA A 20 -31.48 4.90 -8.01
CA ALA A 20 -30.54 6.00 -7.81
C ALA A 20 -29.18 5.35 -7.44
N PRO A 21 -28.07 5.76 -8.07
CA PRO A 21 -26.76 5.27 -7.65
C PRO A 21 -26.65 5.60 -6.15
N ALA A 22 -26.38 4.58 -5.34
CA ALA A 22 -26.07 4.78 -3.93
C ALA A 22 -25.00 5.87 -3.89
N ARG A 23 -25.30 7.01 -3.26
CA ARG A 23 -24.27 8.03 -3.00
C ARG A 23 -23.17 7.28 -2.27
N ALA A 24 -21.98 7.25 -2.85
CA ALA A 24 -20.80 6.79 -2.13
C ALA A 24 -20.80 7.50 -0.78
N ALA A 25 -20.63 6.75 0.30
CA ALA A 25 -20.43 7.31 1.63
C ALA A 25 -19.32 8.38 1.57
N GLU A 26 -19.32 9.37 2.45
CA GLU A 26 -18.23 10.34 2.52
C GLU A 26 -17.03 9.62 3.16
N GLY A 27 -16.33 8.76 2.41
CA GLY A 27 -15.22 7.89 2.85
C GLY A 27 -15.63 6.51 3.40
N ILE A 28 -14.64 5.77 3.93
CA ILE A 28 -14.73 4.43 4.50
C ILE A 28 -14.26 4.43 5.97
N SER A 29 -15.00 3.75 6.84
CA SER A 29 -14.64 3.51 8.25
C SER A 29 -13.81 2.24 8.44
N THR A 30 -13.11 2.11 9.58
CA THR A 30 -12.33 0.89 9.92
C THR A 30 -13.20 -0.37 9.92
N VAL A 31 -14.46 -0.25 10.38
CA VAL A 31 -15.43 -1.37 10.36
C VAL A 31 -15.78 -1.74 8.92
N GLU A 32 -15.98 -0.77 8.03
CA GLU A 32 -16.22 -1.03 6.62
C GLU A 32 -14.99 -1.65 5.94
N VAL A 33 -13.77 -1.17 6.24
CA VAL A 33 -12.53 -1.81 5.77
C VAL A 33 -12.52 -3.28 6.15
N LEU A 34 -12.80 -3.62 7.41
CA LEU A 34 -12.86 -5.01 7.88
C LEU A 34 -13.92 -5.84 7.15
N THR A 35 -15.16 -5.34 7.10
CA THR A 35 -16.28 -6.07 6.49
C THR A 35 -16.12 -6.26 4.98
N GLN A 36 -15.65 -5.24 4.26
CA GLN A 36 -15.40 -5.31 2.81
C GLN A 36 -14.18 -6.18 2.48
N THR A 37 -13.12 -6.13 3.28
CA THR A 37 -11.99 -7.07 3.14
C THR A 37 -12.48 -8.51 3.34
N ALA A 38 -13.27 -8.76 4.39
CA ALA A 38 -13.83 -10.08 4.66
C ALA A 38 -14.75 -10.58 3.54
N ALA A 39 -15.57 -9.69 2.95
CA ALA A 39 -16.45 -10.02 1.85
C ALA A 39 -15.70 -10.44 0.56
N ALA A 40 -14.47 -9.97 0.38
CA ALA A 40 -13.64 -10.31 -0.78
C ALA A 40 -12.75 -11.55 -0.58
N ILE A 41 -12.64 -12.10 0.63
CA ILE A 41 -11.85 -13.32 0.91
C ILE A 41 -12.16 -14.46 -0.09
N PRO A 42 -13.42 -14.80 -0.42
CA PRO A 42 -13.70 -15.93 -1.31
C PRO A 42 -13.07 -15.82 -2.70
N SER A 43 -12.91 -14.60 -3.23
CA SER A 43 -12.35 -14.35 -4.57
C SER A 43 -10.86 -14.00 -4.53
N CYS A 44 -10.40 -13.37 -3.44
CA CYS A 44 -9.07 -12.83 -3.31
C CYS A 44 -8.07 -13.80 -2.69
N LEU A 45 -8.49 -14.67 -1.76
CA LEU A 45 -7.58 -15.56 -1.03
C LEU A 45 -6.79 -16.50 -1.95
N ARG A 46 -7.41 -16.99 -3.04
CA ARG A 46 -6.81 -17.92 -4.03
C ARG A 46 -5.89 -18.96 -3.40
N TYR A 47 -6.46 -19.76 -2.50
CA TYR A 47 -5.73 -20.77 -1.74
C TYR A 47 -5.35 -21.96 -2.63
N GLU A 48 -4.09 -22.39 -2.53
CA GLU A 48 -3.53 -23.51 -3.29
C GLU A 48 -2.55 -24.31 -2.43
N VAL A 49 -2.64 -25.64 -2.49
CA VAL A 49 -1.61 -26.53 -1.93
C VAL A 49 -0.52 -26.71 -2.98
N LYS A 50 0.69 -26.25 -2.67
CA LYS A 50 1.84 -26.25 -3.59
C LYS A 50 2.74 -27.47 -3.47
N GLY A 51 2.53 -28.32 -2.47
CA GLY A 51 3.32 -29.52 -2.23
C GLY A 51 3.61 -29.75 -0.75
N ILE A 52 4.78 -30.29 -0.44
CA ILE A 52 5.26 -30.57 0.92
C ILE A 52 6.66 -30.02 1.16
N CYS A 53 7.01 -29.83 2.42
CA CYS A 53 8.34 -29.52 2.90
C CYS A 53 8.88 -30.63 3.78
N LEU A 54 10.13 -31.00 3.56
CA LEU A 54 10.87 -31.97 4.36
C LEU A 54 11.76 -31.24 5.35
N TRP A 55 11.65 -31.61 6.61
CA TRP A 55 12.40 -31.05 7.72
C TRP A 55 13.13 -32.17 8.44
N LEU A 56 14.35 -31.92 8.90
CA LEU A 56 15.05 -32.83 9.79
C LEU A 56 14.74 -32.45 11.24
N LYS A 57 14.21 -33.41 11.99
CA LYS A 57 14.01 -33.30 13.42
C LYS A 57 14.98 -34.20 14.16
N CYS A 58 15.91 -33.62 14.90
CA CYS A 58 16.93 -34.34 15.64
C CYS A 58 16.66 -34.30 17.15
N THR A 59 16.88 -35.44 17.79
CA THR A 59 17.11 -35.58 19.24
C THR A 59 18.60 -35.82 19.49
N LEU A 60 19.03 -35.97 20.75
CA LEU A 60 20.44 -36.23 21.07
C LEU A 60 20.99 -37.55 20.49
N VAL A 61 20.13 -38.50 20.12
CA VAL A 61 20.53 -39.86 19.72
C VAL A 61 20.05 -40.28 18.33
N SER A 62 19.10 -39.56 17.73
CA SER A 62 18.52 -39.92 16.43
C SER A 62 17.86 -38.73 15.74
N CYS A 63 17.87 -38.72 14.41
CA CYS A 63 17.18 -37.75 13.56
C CYS A 63 16.19 -38.47 12.65
N TRP A 64 15.00 -37.88 12.45
CA TRP A 64 14.03 -38.35 11.47
C TRP A 64 13.49 -37.18 10.64
N VAL A 65 12.92 -37.51 9.49
CA VAL A 65 12.31 -36.52 8.59
C VAL A 65 10.87 -36.27 9.02
N GLU A 66 10.54 -35.01 9.24
CA GLU A 66 9.19 -34.50 9.47
C GLU A 66 8.69 -33.79 8.22
N ILE A 67 7.39 -33.89 7.97
CA ILE A 67 6.76 -33.35 6.75
C ILE A 67 5.73 -32.30 7.14
N SER A 68 5.77 -31.15 6.48
CA SER A 68 4.72 -30.13 6.58
C SER A 68 4.14 -29.84 5.19
N VAL A 69 2.88 -29.42 5.12
CA VAL A 69 2.25 -29.00 3.85
C VAL A 69 2.78 -27.64 3.42
N ARG A 70 3.08 -27.47 2.12
CA ARG A 70 3.39 -26.18 1.50
C ARG A 70 2.12 -25.58 0.91
N VAL A 71 1.78 -24.38 1.35
CA VAL A 71 0.55 -23.68 0.94
C VAL A 71 0.91 -22.33 0.33
N SER A 72 0.14 -21.91 -0.67
CA SER A 72 0.20 -20.56 -1.23
C SER A 72 -1.18 -19.94 -1.28
N HIS A 73 -1.29 -18.68 -0.87
CA HIS A 73 -2.52 -17.92 -0.89
C HIS A 73 -2.19 -16.43 -0.83
N PHE A 74 -3.15 -15.56 -1.11
CA PHE A 74 -3.02 -14.14 -0.87
C PHE A 74 -3.51 -13.77 0.53
N ALA A 75 -2.91 -12.77 1.16
CA ALA A 75 -3.38 -12.20 2.41
C ALA A 75 -3.45 -10.66 2.31
N PRO A 76 -4.45 -10.02 2.93
CA PRO A 76 -4.59 -8.57 2.91
C PRO A 76 -3.58 -7.96 3.90
N ASP A 77 -2.52 -7.35 3.37
CA ASP A 77 -1.41 -6.86 4.18
C ASP A 77 -1.53 -5.36 4.50
N ALA A 78 -2.02 -4.56 3.55
CA ALA A 78 -2.12 -3.11 3.70
C ALA A 78 -3.38 -2.54 3.05
N VAL A 79 -3.87 -1.43 3.59
CA VAL A 79 -4.78 -0.50 2.93
C VAL A 79 -3.92 0.65 2.41
N VAL A 80 -3.99 0.90 1.12
CA VAL A 80 -3.30 1.99 0.44
C VAL A 80 -4.32 3.05 0.05
N SER A 81 -4.16 4.25 0.58
CA SER A 81 -5.03 5.39 0.32
C SER A 81 -4.35 6.37 -0.62
N VAL A 82 -5.10 6.95 -1.54
CA VAL A 82 -4.63 8.01 -2.44
C VAL A 82 -5.64 9.14 -2.44
N TYR A 83 -5.19 10.36 -2.18
CA TYR A 83 -6.06 11.51 -1.94
C TYR A 83 -5.40 12.82 -2.37
N HIS A 84 -6.23 13.83 -2.63
CA HIS A 84 -5.77 15.17 -3.00
C HIS A 84 -5.79 16.17 -1.84
N ASP A 85 -6.51 15.85 -0.76
CA ASP A 85 -6.62 16.72 0.40
C ASP A 85 -6.60 15.84 1.66
N PRO A 86 -5.69 16.10 2.63
CA PRO A 86 -5.67 15.46 3.94
C PRO A 86 -7.01 15.47 4.68
N ASP A 87 -7.83 16.52 4.51
CA ASP A 87 -9.15 16.61 5.14
C ASP A 87 -10.21 15.72 4.47
N LYS A 88 -9.94 15.27 3.24
CA LYS A 88 -10.80 14.36 2.46
C LYS A 88 -10.18 12.98 2.30
N HIS A 89 -9.36 12.58 3.27
CA HIS A 89 -8.77 11.25 3.33
C HIS A 89 -9.86 10.17 3.24
N PRO A 90 -9.74 9.16 2.36
CA PRO A 90 -10.82 8.21 2.09
C PRO A 90 -11.10 7.29 3.28
N TRP A 91 -10.10 7.00 4.13
CA TRP A 91 -10.30 6.29 5.40
C TRP A 91 -10.50 7.29 6.55
N ASN A 92 -11.74 7.46 7.00
CA ASN A 92 -12.16 8.65 7.76
C ASN A 92 -11.75 8.66 9.23
N ASP A 93 -11.83 7.52 9.90
CA ASP A 93 -11.67 7.39 11.34
C ASP A 93 -10.21 7.15 11.75
N TYR A 94 -9.44 6.48 10.89
CA TYR A 94 -8.04 6.16 11.17
C TYR A 94 -7.06 6.91 10.25
N GLY A 95 -7.15 6.70 8.93
CA GLY A 95 -6.19 7.29 7.97
C GLY A 95 -6.17 8.82 8.00
N ALA A 96 -7.33 9.47 8.15
CA ALA A 96 -7.42 10.93 8.28
C ALA A 96 -6.66 11.45 9.52
N ALA A 97 -6.77 10.75 10.66
CA ALA A 97 -6.08 11.12 11.89
C ALA A 97 -4.55 10.98 11.73
N ILE A 98 -4.09 9.88 11.13
CA ILE A 98 -2.67 9.64 10.84
C ILE A 98 -2.12 10.69 9.89
N THR A 99 -2.86 11.02 8.82
CA THR A 99 -2.46 12.06 7.87
C THR A 99 -2.29 13.40 8.57
N LYS A 100 -3.28 13.85 9.35
CA LYS A 100 -3.20 15.13 10.10
C LYS A 100 -1.99 15.19 11.04
N ALA A 101 -1.67 14.08 11.71
CA ALA A 101 -0.51 14.02 12.60
C ALA A 101 0.81 14.06 11.83
N THR A 102 0.90 13.31 10.73
CA THR A 102 2.11 13.21 9.91
C THR A 102 2.36 14.45 9.04
N SER A 103 1.33 15.18 8.60
CA SER A 103 1.49 16.45 7.86
C SER A 103 2.27 17.49 8.67
N LYS A 104 2.07 17.55 10.00
CA LYS A 104 2.83 18.47 10.87
C LYS A 104 4.31 18.09 10.94
N LEU A 105 4.60 16.80 11.09
CA LEU A 105 5.97 16.28 11.10
C LEU A 105 6.64 16.52 9.73
N GLY A 106 5.96 16.17 8.64
CA GLY A 106 6.43 16.39 7.27
C GLY A 106 6.75 17.86 6.98
N ALA A 107 5.88 18.78 7.37
CA ALA A 107 6.12 20.22 7.22
C ALA A 107 7.36 20.70 8.00
N SER A 108 7.60 20.14 9.19
CA SER A 108 8.79 20.44 9.99
C SER A 108 10.08 19.93 9.35
N ILE A 109 10.03 18.77 8.69
CA ILE A 109 11.18 18.15 8.00
C ILE A 109 11.53 18.94 6.75
N LEU A 110 10.53 19.34 5.96
CA LEU A 110 10.76 20.12 4.75
C LEU A 110 11.02 21.60 5.00
N GLY A 111 10.71 22.11 6.19
CA GLY A 111 10.81 23.53 6.51
C GLY A 111 9.79 24.40 5.77
N MET A 112 8.72 23.81 5.26
CA MET A 112 7.66 24.49 4.51
C MET A 112 6.29 23.86 4.80
N PRO A 113 5.18 24.62 4.69
CA PRO A 113 3.86 24.04 4.80
C PRO A 113 3.66 22.98 3.71
N LEU A 114 3.07 21.85 4.11
CA LEU A 114 2.63 20.83 3.18
C LEU A 114 1.24 21.18 2.70
N ASP A 115 1.15 21.68 1.46
CA ASP A 115 -0.10 21.67 0.72
C ASP A 115 -0.18 20.41 -0.15
N SER A 116 -1.35 19.78 -0.15
CA SER A 116 -1.65 18.65 -1.04
C SER A 116 -2.03 19.15 -2.45
N ALA A 117 -2.00 20.49 -2.64
CA ALA A 117 -2.37 21.21 -3.84
C ALA A 117 -1.29 21.19 -4.95
N GLY A 118 -0.76 20.02 -5.30
CA GLY A 118 0.15 19.93 -6.45
C GLY A 118 -0.51 20.14 -7.82
N SER A 119 -1.80 20.55 -7.94
CA SER A 119 -2.39 20.77 -9.29
C SER A 119 -3.61 21.70 -9.47
N ARG A 120 -4.14 22.41 -8.46
CA ARG A 120 -5.29 23.34 -8.69
C ARG A 120 -5.06 24.84 -8.40
N HIS A 121 -3.90 25.25 -7.86
CA HIS A 121 -3.73 26.64 -7.37
C HIS A 121 -2.61 27.48 -7.99
N ARG A 122 -1.92 27.04 -9.05
CA ARG A 122 -0.94 27.92 -9.75
C ARG A 122 -1.60 28.62 -10.95
N ALA A 123 -1.63 29.96 -10.90
CA ALA A 123 -2.22 30.83 -11.92
C ALA A 123 -1.54 30.72 -13.31
N ASP A 124 -0.33 30.17 -13.36
CA ASP A 124 0.43 29.95 -14.59
C ASP A 124 0.81 28.46 -14.70
N ARG A 125 0.09 27.71 -15.55
CA ARG A 125 0.32 26.27 -15.82
C ARG A 125 0.59 26.07 -17.30
N THR A 126 1.79 25.59 -17.62
CA THR A 126 2.15 25.06 -18.94
C THR A 126 1.77 23.57 -19.10
N ALA A 127 1.70 22.79 -18.01
CA ALA A 127 1.36 21.37 -18.03
C ALA A 127 0.01 21.10 -17.35
N ARG A 128 -1.11 21.22 -18.09
CA ARG A 128 -2.51 21.05 -17.61
C ARG A 128 -2.91 19.60 -17.28
N ASN A 129 -2.11 18.61 -17.71
CA ASN A 129 -2.46 17.18 -17.64
C ASN A 129 -1.81 16.42 -16.47
N ASN A 130 -0.86 17.01 -15.75
CA ASN A 130 -0.27 16.38 -14.56
C ASN A 130 -1.19 16.57 -13.35
N MET A 131 -1.50 15.48 -12.67
CA MET A 131 -2.27 15.48 -11.42
C MET A 131 -1.36 14.98 -10.30
N PHE A 132 -1.28 15.75 -9.22
CA PHE A 132 -0.54 15.38 -8.02
C PHE A 132 -1.49 14.91 -6.94
N ARG A 133 -1.12 13.81 -6.25
CA ARG A 133 -1.86 13.28 -5.10
C ARG A 133 -0.89 12.81 -4.02
N ASP A 134 -1.34 12.90 -2.78
CA ASP A 134 -0.70 12.27 -1.64
C ASP A 134 -1.20 10.83 -1.48
N ALA A 135 -0.43 10.03 -0.75
CA ALA A 135 -0.73 8.62 -0.54
C ALA A 135 -0.13 8.08 0.76
N ASP A 136 -0.80 7.09 1.33
CA ASP A 136 -0.30 6.32 2.46
C ASP A 136 -0.55 4.82 2.30
N ALA A 137 0.20 4.04 3.07
CA ALA A 137 -0.01 2.61 3.25
C ALA A 137 -0.04 2.28 4.74
N ILE A 138 -1.16 1.74 5.18
CA ILE A 138 -1.42 1.39 6.57
C ILE A 138 -1.71 -0.12 6.64
N GLY A 139 -1.16 -0.81 7.63
CA GLY A 139 -1.38 -2.24 7.84
C GLY A 139 -2.85 -2.59 7.94
N ASN A 140 -3.29 -3.61 7.19
CA ASN A 140 -4.71 -3.93 7.09
C ASN A 140 -5.25 -4.44 8.45
N PRO A 141 -6.41 -3.92 8.92
CA PRO A 141 -6.97 -4.30 10.22
C PRO A 141 -7.49 -5.74 10.26
N MET A 142 -7.62 -6.43 9.13
CA MET A 142 -8.14 -7.80 9.03
C MET A 142 -7.33 -8.80 9.86
N ALA A 143 -6.01 -8.59 9.99
CA ALA A 143 -5.20 -9.41 10.89
C ALA A 143 -5.60 -9.27 12.38
N TYR A 144 -6.29 -8.18 12.74
CA TYR A 144 -6.86 -7.93 14.08
C TYR A 144 -8.22 -8.62 14.31
N LEU A 145 -8.93 -9.12 13.28
CA LEU A 145 -10.26 -9.76 13.47
C LEU A 145 -10.20 -11.02 14.36
N LYS A 146 -9.03 -11.69 14.42
CA LYS A 146 -8.81 -12.81 15.35
C LYS A 146 -8.98 -12.38 16.82
N PHE A 147 -8.66 -11.12 17.14
CA PHE A 147 -8.82 -10.54 18.48
C PHE A 147 -10.29 -10.20 18.78
N LEU A 148 -11.05 -9.68 17.81
CA LEU A 148 -12.47 -9.35 17.97
C LEU A 148 -13.37 -10.57 18.22
N LYS A 149 -13.04 -11.73 17.62
CA LYS A 149 -13.76 -12.99 17.89
C LYS A 149 -13.54 -13.53 19.32
N GLY A 150 -12.59 -12.97 20.08
CA GLY A 150 -12.29 -13.32 21.47
C GLY A 150 -13.12 -12.58 22.53
N GLY A 151 -14.11 -11.77 22.14
CA GLY A 151 -15.04 -11.11 23.09
C GLY A 151 -14.47 -9.89 23.83
N GLY A 152 -13.29 -9.39 23.45
CA GLY A 152 -12.74 -8.14 23.97
C GLY A 152 -13.38 -6.93 23.29
N GLY A 153 -14.31 -6.26 23.96
CA GLY A 153 -14.74 -4.92 23.57
C GLY A 153 -13.58 -3.94 23.79
N ALA A 154 -12.80 -3.67 22.74
CA ALA A 154 -11.70 -2.72 22.77
C ALA A 154 -11.66 -1.91 21.48
N SER A 155 -11.12 -0.69 21.58
CA SER A 155 -10.77 0.19 20.46
C SER A 155 -10.19 -0.64 19.31
N VAL A 156 -10.80 -0.54 18.13
CA VAL A 156 -10.40 -1.33 16.95
C VAL A 156 -9.01 -0.89 16.46
N SER A 157 -8.57 0.33 16.78
CA SER A 157 -7.28 0.93 16.43
C SER A 157 -6.33 1.05 17.64
N PRO A 158 -5.00 1.00 17.42
CA PRO A 158 -3.99 1.23 18.46
C PRO A 158 -3.99 2.70 18.92
N SER A 159 -3.59 2.94 20.18
CA SER A 159 -3.49 4.29 20.77
C SER A 159 -2.30 5.12 20.27
N SER A 160 -1.24 4.45 19.80
CA SER A 160 -0.06 5.08 19.21
C SER A 160 0.46 4.28 18.02
N VAL A 161 1.07 4.98 17.07
CA VAL A 161 1.59 4.45 15.81
C VAL A 161 3.01 4.95 15.63
N SER A 162 3.95 4.02 15.40
CA SER A 162 5.33 4.36 15.07
C SER A 162 5.40 5.01 13.70
N ILE A 163 6.15 6.10 13.60
CA ILE A 163 6.38 6.80 12.34
C ILE A 163 7.58 6.17 11.60
N PRO A 164 7.49 5.96 10.27
CA PRO A 164 8.63 5.55 9.46
C PRO A 164 9.83 6.48 9.63
N ASP A 165 11.01 5.91 9.81
CA ASP A 165 12.27 6.65 9.85
C ASP A 165 13.01 6.58 8.50
N ALA A 166 14.15 7.26 8.41
CA ALA A 166 14.98 7.28 7.21
C ALA A 166 15.92 6.05 7.11
N THR A 167 15.80 5.04 7.97
CA THR A 167 16.78 3.93 8.05
C THR A 167 16.89 3.16 6.74
N GLU A 168 15.77 2.87 6.07
CA GLU A 168 15.80 2.22 4.75
C GLU A 168 16.34 3.14 3.66
N MET A 169 15.95 4.41 3.68
CA MET A 169 16.43 5.42 2.74
C MET A 169 17.97 5.55 2.76
N MET A 170 18.57 5.50 3.95
CA MET A 170 20.03 5.58 4.12
C MET A 170 20.80 4.42 3.49
N LYS A 171 20.12 3.31 3.14
CA LYS A 171 20.72 2.18 2.42
C LYS A 171 20.72 2.38 0.91
N PHE A 172 19.96 3.33 0.37
CA PHE A 172 19.84 3.58 -1.07
C PHE A 172 21.18 3.70 -1.82
N PRO A 173 22.23 4.36 -1.30
CA PRO A 173 23.51 4.47 -2.01
C PRO A 173 24.14 3.11 -2.37
N SER A 174 23.85 2.06 -1.59
CA SER A 174 24.34 0.70 -1.88
C SER A 174 23.72 0.09 -3.14
N THR A 175 22.57 0.60 -3.60
CA THR A 175 21.85 0.09 -4.78
C THR A 175 22.29 0.73 -6.09
N ILE A 176 23.09 1.81 -6.04
CA ILE A 176 23.53 2.54 -7.24
C ILE A 176 24.23 1.61 -8.23
N GLY A 177 25.06 0.68 -7.75
CA GLY A 177 25.75 -0.29 -8.60
C GLY A 177 24.78 -1.16 -9.41
N SER A 178 23.71 -1.67 -8.78
CA SER A 178 22.69 -2.45 -9.49
C SER A 178 21.87 -1.58 -10.44
N ILE A 179 21.55 -0.34 -10.08
CA ILE A 179 20.82 0.58 -10.96
C ILE A 179 21.65 0.90 -12.21
N MET A 180 22.95 1.14 -12.08
CA MET A 180 23.84 1.35 -13.23
C MET A 180 23.95 0.10 -14.12
N GLN A 181 23.83 -1.11 -13.57
CA GLN A 181 23.77 -2.33 -14.37
C GLN A 181 22.46 -2.45 -15.15
N GLU A 182 21.34 -1.90 -14.67
CA GLU A 182 20.08 -1.87 -15.43
C GLU A 182 20.21 -0.99 -16.69
N TRP A 183 20.96 0.12 -16.60
CA TRP A 183 21.24 0.99 -17.75
C TRP A 183 22.02 0.30 -18.88
N ALA A 184 22.77 -0.76 -18.59
CA ALA A 184 23.46 -1.53 -19.63
C ALA A 184 22.50 -2.20 -20.63
N ARG A 185 21.21 -2.33 -20.27
CA ARG A 185 20.16 -2.90 -21.14
C ARG A 185 19.46 -1.83 -21.99
N VAL A 186 19.73 -0.55 -21.76
CA VAL A 186 19.10 0.58 -22.45
C VAL A 186 19.93 0.97 -23.68
N PRO A 187 19.31 1.31 -24.84
CA PRO A 187 20.05 1.81 -25.99
C PRO A 187 20.93 3.02 -25.66
N ALA A 188 22.17 3.03 -26.15
CA ALA A 188 23.17 4.05 -25.81
C ALA A 188 22.74 5.48 -26.15
N SER A 189 21.89 5.67 -27.17
CA SER A 189 21.33 6.98 -27.54
C SER A 189 20.37 7.55 -26.49
N LEU A 190 19.60 6.71 -25.79
CA LEU A 190 18.74 7.14 -24.69
C LEU A 190 19.57 7.32 -23.40
N ALA A 191 20.52 6.41 -23.15
CA ALA A 191 21.39 6.49 -21.98
C ALA A 191 22.23 7.79 -21.97
N SER A 192 22.72 8.24 -23.14
CA SER A 192 23.48 9.49 -23.25
C SER A 192 22.62 10.74 -23.05
N GLN A 193 21.34 10.71 -23.47
CA GLN A 193 20.40 11.82 -23.25
C GLN A 193 20.06 12.01 -21.77
N ALA A 194 19.95 10.93 -21.01
CA ALA A 194 19.64 10.99 -19.58
C ALA A 194 20.81 11.53 -18.71
N ASN A 195 22.04 11.58 -19.25
CA ASN A 195 23.24 12.08 -18.57
C ASN A 195 23.40 11.61 -17.10
N ILE A 196 23.14 10.32 -16.87
CA ILE A 196 23.01 9.76 -15.50
C ILE A 196 24.29 9.93 -14.69
N SER A 197 25.45 9.77 -15.31
CA SER A 197 26.75 9.93 -14.64
C SER A 197 26.99 11.35 -14.12
N GLY A 198 26.57 12.38 -14.87
CA GLY A 198 26.67 13.77 -14.43
C GLY A 198 25.64 14.11 -13.34
N THR A 199 24.44 13.57 -13.47
CA THR A 199 23.32 13.78 -12.53
C THR A 199 23.52 13.03 -11.21
N LEU A 200 24.24 11.90 -11.20
CA LEU A 200 24.47 11.12 -9.99
C LEU A 200 25.18 11.93 -8.90
N THR A 201 26.25 12.65 -9.24
CA THR A 201 27.02 13.42 -8.26
C THR A 201 26.18 14.52 -7.60
N SER A 202 25.39 15.26 -8.38
CA SER A 202 24.52 16.31 -7.86
C SER A 202 23.41 15.74 -7.00
N LEU A 203 22.78 14.64 -7.42
CA LEU A 203 21.74 13.96 -6.64
C LEU A 203 22.26 13.39 -5.32
N MET A 204 23.46 12.80 -5.33
CA MET A 204 24.08 12.28 -4.10
C MET A 204 24.49 13.41 -3.14
N SER A 205 24.85 14.58 -3.66
CA SER A 205 25.08 15.76 -2.83
C SER A 205 23.79 16.33 -2.23
N GLY A 206 22.67 16.28 -2.97
CA GLY A 206 21.35 16.63 -2.44
C GLY A 206 20.89 15.64 -1.37
N PHE A 207 21.15 14.35 -1.58
CA PHE A 207 20.85 13.30 -0.63
C PHE A 207 21.59 13.49 0.70
N SER A 208 22.89 13.82 0.67
CA SER A 208 23.64 14.05 1.91
C SER A 208 23.14 15.28 2.67
N ALA A 209 22.68 16.33 1.96
CA ALA A 209 22.16 17.56 2.57
C ALA A 209 20.87 17.35 3.38
N ILE A 210 20.03 16.38 3.03
CA ILE A 210 18.76 16.12 3.73
C ILE A 210 18.91 15.20 4.94
N THR A 211 20.05 14.55 5.13
CA THR A 211 20.26 13.61 6.27
C THR A 211 20.06 14.26 7.64
N GLY A 212 20.43 15.54 7.77
CA GLY A 212 20.23 16.32 9.01
C GLY A 212 18.76 16.48 9.38
N PRO A 213 17.92 17.13 8.54
CA PRO A 213 16.48 17.26 8.78
C PRO A 213 15.76 15.94 9.07
N LEU A 214 16.20 14.84 8.45
CA LEU A 214 15.60 13.52 8.64
C LEU A 214 15.86 12.89 10.01
N SER A 215 16.90 13.32 10.73
CA SER A 215 17.19 12.82 12.08
C SER A 215 16.04 13.06 13.07
N ASN A 216 15.20 14.08 12.82
CA ASN A 216 14.03 14.42 13.64
C ASN A 216 12.90 13.37 13.57
N LEU A 217 12.93 12.46 12.60
CA LEU A 217 11.95 11.37 12.47
C LEU A 217 12.22 10.20 13.41
N SER A 218 13.46 10.01 13.84
CA SER A 218 13.85 8.83 14.61
C SER A 218 13.10 8.77 15.94
N GLY A 219 12.45 7.63 16.21
CA GLY A 219 11.72 7.39 17.47
C GLY A 219 10.40 8.15 17.62
N GLN A 220 9.93 8.85 16.58
CA GLN A 220 8.64 9.55 16.63
C GLN A 220 7.48 8.55 16.63
N SER A 221 6.43 8.92 17.36
CA SER A 221 5.14 8.23 17.32
C SER A 221 4.01 9.24 17.34
N VAL A 222 2.89 8.89 16.74
CA VAL A 222 1.68 9.73 16.72
C VAL A 222 0.54 8.97 17.38
N SER A 223 -0.44 9.68 17.92
CA SER A 223 -1.64 9.03 18.47
C SER A 223 -2.39 8.33 17.34
N GLY A 224 -2.57 7.02 17.46
CA GLY A 224 -3.45 6.22 16.61
C GLY A 224 -4.88 6.44 17.07
N GLY A 225 -5.77 6.75 16.14
CA GLY A 225 -7.03 7.43 16.44
C GLY A 225 -7.90 6.76 17.52
N ASN A 226 -8.36 7.58 18.47
CA ASN A 226 -9.73 7.60 18.98
C ASN A 226 -10.06 9.02 19.50
N SER A 227 -10.40 9.93 18.59
CA SER A 227 -10.91 11.26 18.93
C SER A 227 -12.41 11.29 18.62
N THR A 228 -13.24 10.80 19.53
CA THR A 228 -14.62 11.27 19.59
C THR A 228 -14.59 12.76 19.87
N SER A 229 -14.81 13.58 18.84
CA SER A 229 -14.92 15.02 18.94
C SER A 229 -16.23 15.41 19.62
N THR A 230 -16.24 15.42 20.96
CA THR A 230 -17.04 16.44 21.65
C THR A 230 -16.37 17.77 21.37
N GLY A 231 -17.06 18.61 20.60
CA GLY A 231 -16.53 19.89 20.15
C GLY A 231 -16.13 20.77 21.32
N ASP A 232 -14.99 21.45 21.19
CA ASP A 232 -14.70 22.64 21.98
C ASP A 232 -13.99 23.68 21.13
N ASN A 233 -14.54 24.88 21.21
CA ASN A 233 -14.05 26.12 20.64
C ASN A 233 -12.72 26.54 21.29
N GLY A 234 -11.75 26.89 20.46
CA GLY A 234 -10.85 28.01 20.73
C GLY A 234 -9.69 27.78 21.71
N THR A 235 -8.64 28.55 21.45
CA THR A 235 -7.45 28.85 22.26
C THR A 235 -6.32 27.81 22.32
N SER A 236 -5.21 28.15 21.64
CA SER A 236 -3.85 27.80 22.06
C SER A 236 -3.65 28.08 23.55
N PRO A 237 -2.74 27.35 24.22
CA PRO A 237 -1.44 27.97 24.41
C PRO A 237 -0.23 27.01 24.27
N SER A 238 0.86 27.65 23.86
CA SER A 238 2.25 27.30 24.12
C SER A 238 2.49 26.82 25.55
N GLY A 239 3.20 25.71 25.71
CA GLY A 239 3.69 25.22 26.99
C GLY A 239 4.81 24.21 26.82
N SER A 240 6.05 24.70 26.77
CA SER A 240 7.26 23.92 26.99
C SER A 240 7.20 23.30 28.38
N GLY A 241 7.11 21.96 28.45
CA GLY A 241 7.09 21.19 29.69
C GLY A 241 8.26 20.21 29.69
N ASN A 242 9.38 20.65 30.26
CA ASN A 242 10.52 19.81 30.57
C ASN A 242 10.10 18.80 31.66
N GLY A 243 10.08 17.51 31.33
CA GLY A 243 9.66 16.43 32.24
C GLY A 243 10.58 15.22 32.10
N GLY A 244 11.73 15.28 32.76
CA GLY A 244 12.55 14.10 33.01
C GLY A 244 11.80 13.11 33.89
N GLY A 245 11.61 11.90 33.38
CA GLY A 245 11.04 10.77 34.10
C GLY A 245 11.50 9.51 33.40
N GLY A 246 12.57 8.89 33.91
CA GLY A 246 13.10 7.65 33.39
C GLY A 246 12.05 6.54 33.43
N ALA A 247 11.82 5.92 32.28
CA ALA A 247 11.27 4.59 32.18
C ALA A 247 12.12 3.83 31.14
N GLY A 248 13.18 3.18 31.64
CA GLY A 248 13.78 2.06 30.93
C GLY A 248 12.74 0.95 30.84
N GLY A 249 12.03 0.91 29.71
CA GLY A 249 11.17 -0.20 29.33
C GLY A 249 11.77 -0.82 28.10
N ASN A 250 12.34 -2.02 28.23
CA ASN A 250 12.62 -2.89 27.11
C ASN A 250 11.42 -2.86 26.16
N SER A 251 11.65 -2.56 24.88
CA SER A 251 10.79 -2.99 23.80
C SER A 251 10.80 -4.51 23.78
N GLY A 252 10.05 -5.09 24.72
CA GLY A 252 9.73 -6.49 24.73
C GLY A 252 9.06 -6.77 23.41
N SER A 253 9.76 -7.55 22.59
CA SER A 253 9.16 -8.53 21.71
C SER A 253 7.76 -8.87 22.24
N SER A 254 6.73 -8.38 21.54
CA SER A 254 5.45 -9.06 21.60
C SER A 254 5.71 -10.41 20.98
N GLY A 255 6.17 -11.34 21.82
CA GLY A 255 6.18 -12.75 21.51
C GLY A 255 4.76 -13.05 21.11
N SER A 256 4.56 -13.36 19.82
CA SER A 256 3.45 -14.21 19.43
C SER A 256 3.58 -15.44 20.30
N GLY A 257 2.76 -15.48 21.35
CA GLY A 257 2.63 -16.62 22.21
C GLY A 257 2.31 -17.79 21.31
N SER A 258 3.29 -18.70 21.22
CA SER A 258 3.09 -20.06 20.77
C SER A 258 1.94 -20.63 21.60
N MET A 259 0.75 -20.66 21.03
CA MET A 259 -0.27 -21.61 21.45
C MET A 259 -0.05 -22.85 20.59
N GLY A 260 0.66 -23.82 21.18
CA GLY A 260 0.59 -25.20 20.74
C GLY A 260 -0.89 -25.60 20.67
N SER A 261 -1.36 -25.79 19.45
CA SER A 261 -2.61 -26.47 19.15
C SER A 261 -2.26 -27.36 17.96
N ASN A 262 -2.59 -28.65 18.07
CA ASN A 262 -2.34 -29.67 17.04
C ASN A 262 -3.21 -29.45 15.78
N ASN A 263 -3.41 -28.21 15.36
CA ASN A 263 -4.08 -27.84 14.14
C ASN A 263 -2.98 -27.46 13.14
N MET A 264 -2.81 -28.31 12.14
CA MET A 264 -2.08 -27.99 10.91
C MET A 264 -2.31 -26.51 10.56
N THR A 265 -1.25 -25.71 10.51
CA THR A 265 -1.38 -24.29 10.19
C THR A 265 -1.66 -24.19 8.69
N LEU A 266 -2.93 -24.36 8.30
CA LEU A 266 -3.39 -24.35 6.91
C LEU A 266 -3.22 -22.98 6.22
N TYR A 267 -2.63 -21.97 6.86
CA TYR A 267 -2.48 -20.62 6.31
C TYR A 267 -1.16 -20.01 6.73
N CYS A 268 -0.51 -19.29 5.83
CA CYS A 268 0.65 -18.49 6.14
C CYS A 268 0.25 -17.31 7.04
N PRO A 269 0.90 -17.11 8.19
CA PRO A 269 0.72 -15.91 8.98
C PRO A 269 1.18 -14.69 8.17
N SER A 270 0.42 -13.61 8.22
CA SER A 270 0.85 -12.34 7.62
C SER A 270 2.05 -11.77 8.39
N VAL A 271 2.97 -11.15 7.66
CA VAL A 271 4.08 -10.38 8.24
C VAL A 271 3.72 -8.90 8.46
N ALA A 272 2.53 -8.48 8.03
CA ALA A 272 2.04 -7.13 8.24
C ALA A 272 1.47 -6.99 9.65
N THR A 273 1.86 -5.91 10.32
CA THR A 273 1.32 -5.49 11.60
C THR A 273 0.07 -4.66 11.33
N PRO A 274 -1.10 -5.04 11.89
CA PRO A 274 -2.33 -4.26 11.74
C PRO A 274 -2.11 -2.81 12.16
N PHE A 275 -2.67 -1.85 11.43
CA PHE A 275 -2.63 -0.41 11.72
C PHE A 275 -1.25 0.27 11.69
N SER A 276 -0.15 -0.46 11.52
CA SER A 276 1.18 0.15 11.38
C SER A 276 1.27 0.99 10.12
N LEU A 277 1.91 2.16 10.23
CA LEU A 277 2.15 3.04 9.09
C LEU A 277 3.38 2.54 8.31
N TYR A 278 3.18 2.07 7.09
CA TYR A 278 4.25 1.60 6.21
C TYR A 278 4.78 2.70 5.30
N TYR A 279 3.90 3.57 4.80
CA TYR A 279 4.27 4.68 3.93
C TYR A 279 3.33 5.87 4.16
N GLN A 280 3.88 7.08 4.05
CA GLN A 280 3.11 8.33 4.04
C GLN A 280 3.89 9.40 3.28
N SER A 281 3.31 9.89 2.19
CA SER A 281 3.91 10.89 1.30
C SER A 281 4.26 12.22 1.96
N HIS A 282 3.60 12.58 3.07
CA HIS A 282 3.92 13.79 3.84
C HIS A 282 5.28 13.68 4.54
N LEU A 283 5.62 12.49 5.05
CA LEU A 283 6.92 12.23 5.67
C LEU A 283 7.99 12.10 4.60
N ASP A 284 7.63 11.46 3.47
CA ASP A 284 8.47 11.26 2.29
C ASP A 284 8.46 12.46 1.32
N GLY A 285 8.32 13.67 1.85
CA GLY A 285 8.06 14.85 1.03
C GLY A 285 9.18 15.20 0.05
N TYR A 286 10.45 14.92 0.39
CA TYR A 286 11.58 15.23 -0.49
C TYR A 286 11.51 14.47 -1.82
N THR A 287 11.28 13.16 -1.77
CA THR A 287 11.24 12.32 -2.96
C THR A 287 9.86 12.36 -3.61
N TRP A 288 8.78 12.24 -2.83
CA TRP A 288 7.41 12.18 -3.36
C TRP A 288 6.98 13.45 -4.11
N ARG A 289 7.49 14.63 -3.69
CA ARG A 289 7.23 15.92 -4.36
C ARG A 289 8.30 16.30 -5.40
N GLY A 290 9.27 15.41 -5.65
CA GLY A 290 10.32 15.62 -6.64
C GLY A 290 11.37 16.68 -6.25
N MET A 291 11.44 17.09 -4.98
CA MET A 291 12.49 18.02 -4.50
C MET A 291 13.87 17.37 -4.56
N LEU A 292 13.93 16.06 -4.30
CA LEU A 292 15.10 15.22 -4.48
C LEU A 292 14.78 14.10 -5.49
N PRO A 293 15.08 14.28 -6.79
CA PRO A 293 14.61 13.37 -7.83
C PRO A 293 15.55 12.14 -8.00
N LEU A 294 15.78 11.39 -6.91
CA LEU A 294 16.59 10.16 -6.94
C LEU A 294 15.98 9.07 -7.83
N GLU A 295 14.65 9.07 -7.95
CA GLU A 295 13.93 8.16 -8.83
C GLU A 295 14.32 8.30 -10.31
N LEU A 296 14.85 9.46 -10.73
CA LEU A 296 15.35 9.65 -12.10
C LEU A 296 16.64 8.86 -12.39
N LEU A 297 17.28 8.28 -11.37
CA LEU A 297 18.42 7.38 -11.58
C LEU A 297 18.00 6.05 -12.21
N TYR A 298 16.74 5.64 -12.09
CA TYR A 298 16.24 4.40 -12.67
C TYR A 298 15.97 4.52 -14.17
N PRO A 299 16.35 3.53 -15.00
CA PRO A 299 16.01 3.50 -16.43
C PRO A 299 14.51 3.63 -16.71
N ALA A 300 13.68 3.03 -15.86
CA ALA A 300 12.23 3.03 -15.98
C ALA A 300 11.61 4.44 -15.92
N SER A 301 12.31 5.42 -15.35
CA SER A 301 11.87 6.83 -15.33
C SER A 301 11.96 7.51 -16.70
N TRP A 302 12.75 6.95 -17.63
CA TRP A 302 13.08 7.58 -18.91
C TRP A 302 12.59 6.80 -20.12
N VAL A 303 12.46 5.47 -19.98
CA VAL A 303 12.19 4.57 -21.10
C VAL A 303 10.77 4.01 -20.96
N PRO A 304 9.81 4.48 -21.79
CA PRO A 304 8.47 3.91 -21.83
C PRO A 304 8.52 2.41 -22.14
N GLY A 305 7.59 1.65 -21.56
CA GLY A 305 7.57 0.19 -21.73
C GLY A 305 8.36 -0.57 -20.67
N ILE A 306 9.25 0.10 -19.94
CA ILE A 306 9.95 -0.51 -18.79
C ILE A 306 9.13 -0.23 -17.53
N ARG A 307 8.76 -1.30 -16.81
CA ARG A 307 7.96 -1.23 -15.58
C ARG A 307 6.68 -0.41 -15.74
N GLU A 308 5.83 -0.84 -16.66
CA GLU A 308 4.54 -0.20 -16.99
C GLU A 308 3.36 -0.90 -16.32
N ILE A 309 2.40 -0.12 -15.85
CA ILE A 309 1.12 -0.63 -15.33
C ILE A 309 0.17 -0.82 -16.51
N GLY A 310 0.15 -2.05 -17.02
CA GLY A 310 -0.62 -2.47 -18.18
C GLY A 310 0.25 -3.25 -19.17
N THR A 311 -0.11 -3.21 -20.44
CA THR A 311 0.60 -3.85 -21.56
C THR A 311 0.99 -2.80 -22.59
N PHE A 312 2.20 -2.24 -22.46
CA PHE A 312 2.74 -1.30 -23.44
C PHE A 312 3.07 -1.99 -24.78
N PRO A 313 2.83 -1.37 -25.95
CA PRO A 313 2.20 -0.05 -26.16
C PRO A 313 0.68 -0.10 -26.31
N ALA A 314 0.05 -1.29 -26.21
CA ALA A 314 -1.36 -1.49 -26.54
C ALA A 314 -2.32 -0.84 -25.52
N ASN A 315 -2.03 -0.93 -24.23
CA ASN A 315 -2.81 -0.35 -23.14
C ASN A 315 -1.89 -0.11 -21.94
N THR A 316 -1.53 1.13 -21.66
CA THR A 316 -0.80 1.48 -20.42
C THR A 316 -1.59 2.53 -19.65
N TRP A 317 -1.68 2.35 -18.33
CA TRP A 317 -2.19 3.38 -17.44
C TRP A 317 -1.08 4.39 -17.14
N SER A 318 0.10 3.93 -16.73
CA SER A 318 1.31 4.77 -16.58
C SER A 318 2.52 3.91 -16.18
N GLY A 319 3.71 4.50 -16.23
CA GLY A 319 4.93 3.90 -15.67
C GLY A 319 4.91 3.88 -14.13
N VAL A 320 5.51 2.85 -13.54
CA VAL A 320 5.77 2.78 -12.10
C VAL A 320 6.76 3.88 -11.70
N PHE A 321 7.74 4.20 -12.55
CA PHE A 321 8.75 5.21 -12.28
C PHE A 321 8.49 6.52 -13.04
N PRO A 322 8.93 7.68 -12.50
CA PRO A 322 9.45 7.85 -11.14
C PRO A 322 8.34 7.61 -10.09
N ARG A 323 8.67 7.04 -8.94
CA ARG A 323 7.68 6.75 -7.88
C ARG A 323 7.33 7.99 -7.06
N ASP A 324 6.86 9.03 -7.74
CA ASP A 324 6.41 10.29 -7.15
C ASP A 324 4.88 10.41 -7.16
N GLY A 325 4.35 11.51 -6.59
CA GLY A 325 2.92 11.80 -6.57
C GLY A 325 2.33 12.27 -7.90
N ASN A 326 3.14 12.42 -8.96
CA ASN A 326 2.69 12.95 -10.24
C ASN A 326 2.23 11.82 -11.17
N VAL A 327 1.01 11.95 -11.68
CA VAL A 327 0.48 11.02 -12.68
C VAL A 327 -0.22 11.78 -13.81
N VAL A 328 -0.05 11.27 -15.04
CA VAL A 328 -0.61 11.88 -16.28
C VAL A 328 -1.95 11.25 -16.70
N GLN A 329 -2.57 10.43 -15.83
CA GLN A 329 -3.83 9.76 -16.13
C GLN A 329 -5.02 10.70 -16.01
N GLN A 330 -5.84 10.76 -17.07
CA GLN A 330 -7.07 11.55 -17.09
C GLN A 330 -8.18 10.92 -16.23
N HIS A 331 -8.23 9.59 -16.16
CA HIS A 331 -9.14 8.90 -15.25
C HIS A 331 -8.55 8.86 -13.85
N PHE A 332 -9.15 9.60 -12.93
CA PHE A 332 -8.65 9.75 -11.56
C PHE A 332 -8.45 8.43 -10.82
N VAL A 333 -9.35 7.45 -11.00
CA VAL A 333 -9.21 6.13 -10.37
C VAL A 333 -8.03 5.35 -10.94
N LYS A 334 -7.77 5.41 -12.26
CA LYS A 334 -6.60 4.77 -12.88
C LYS A 334 -5.32 5.44 -12.39
N GLY A 335 -5.31 6.78 -12.30
CA GLY A 335 -4.20 7.53 -11.73
C GLY A 335 -3.95 7.18 -10.27
N ALA A 336 -5.01 7.04 -9.46
CA ALA A 336 -4.90 6.63 -8.07
C ALA A 336 -4.40 5.18 -7.93
N SER A 337 -4.84 4.26 -8.78
CA SER A 337 -4.32 2.89 -8.83
C SER A 337 -2.83 2.84 -9.18
N VAL A 338 -2.37 3.70 -10.11
CA VAL A 338 -0.93 3.84 -10.41
C VAL A 338 -0.15 4.28 -9.17
N LEU A 339 -0.60 5.31 -8.48
CA LEU A 339 0.05 5.78 -7.26
C LEU A 339 0.02 4.72 -6.14
N ALA A 340 -1.08 3.98 -5.99
CA ALA A 340 -1.17 2.88 -5.05
C ALA A 340 -0.16 1.76 -5.36
N GLN A 341 0.00 1.42 -6.64
CA GLN A 341 1.03 0.47 -7.09
C GLN A 341 2.44 0.97 -6.76
N ARG A 342 2.74 2.26 -6.99
CA ARG A 342 4.03 2.88 -6.65
C ARG A 342 4.33 2.77 -5.17
N VAL A 343 3.36 3.10 -4.32
CA VAL A 343 3.49 2.96 -2.86
C VAL A 343 3.75 1.50 -2.47
N GLY A 344 2.99 0.56 -3.02
CA GLY A 344 3.23 -0.88 -2.83
C GLY A 344 4.65 -1.32 -3.21
N ASP A 345 5.15 -0.82 -4.34
CA ASP A 345 6.52 -1.08 -4.82
C ASP A 345 7.60 -0.50 -3.88
N ILE A 346 7.34 0.66 -3.26
CA ILE A 346 8.26 1.31 -2.30
C ILE A 346 8.39 0.47 -1.03
N PHE A 347 7.30 0.26 -0.29
CA PHE A 347 7.41 -0.26 1.07
C PHE A 347 7.68 -1.76 1.14
N THR A 348 7.59 -2.50 0.02
CA THR A 348 7.89 -3.93 -0.05
C THR A 348 9.29 -4.25 -0.57
N ARG A 349 10.08 -3.23 -0.94
CA ARG A 349 11.46 -3.39 -1.41
C ARG A 349 12.43 -2.74 -0.45
N PRO A 350 13.59 -3.36 -0.15
CA PRO A 350 14.60 -2.74 0.72
C PRO A 350 15.35 -1.62 -0.01
N ALA A 351 15.94 -0.70 0.76
CA ALA A 351 16.86 0.32 0.25
C ALA A 351 16.32 1.20 -0.90
N GLN A 352 15.05 1.63 -0.82
CA GLN A 352 14.45 2.57 -1.78
C GLN A 352 14.74 4.02 -1.36
N PRO A 353 14.81 4.98 -2.29
CA PRO A 353 15.12 6.39 -1.99
C PRO A 353 13.92 7.14 -1.39
N HIS A 354 13.21 6.51 -0.45
CA HIS A 354 11.97 6.99 0.16
C HIS A 354 12.00 6.75 1.67
N ILE A 355 11.16 7.47 2.42
CA ILE A 355 10.94 7.27 3.86
C ILE A 355 9.76 6.32 4.08
N TYR A 356 10.03 5.13 4.58
CA TYR A 356 9.04 4.06 4.73
C TYR A 356 9.50 3.01 5.76
N THR A 357 8.55 2.20 6.23
CA THR A 357 8.83 0.98 6.99
C THR A 357 8.80 -0.21 6.05
N LEU A 358 9.89 -0.99 6.00
CA LEU A 358 10.00 -2.15 5.11
C LEU A 358 9.05 -3.27 5.54
N LEU A 359 8.12 -3.64 4.66
CA LEU A 359 7.31 -4.85 4.77
C LEU A 359 7.92 -5.97 3.90
N SER A 360 8.90 -6.67 4.46
CA SER A 360 9.54 -7.81 3.81
C SER A 360 9.14 -9.13 4.47
N MET A 361 9.03 -10.19 3.66
CA MET A 361 8.86 -11.55 4.18
C MET A 361 10.26 -12.16 4.44
N PRO A 362 10.65 -12.38 5.71
CA PRO A 362 11.90 -13.07 6.01
C PRO A 362 11.79 -14.55 5.61
N VAL A 363 12.93 -15.24 5.48
CA VAL A 363 12.94 -16.67 5.13
C VAL A 363 12.21 -17.51 6.18
N GLU A 364 12.37 -17.19 7.47
CA GLU A 364 11.66 -17.85 8.56
C GLU A 364 11.17 -16.81 9.58
N ALA A 365 9.87 -16.84 9.91
CA ALA A 365 9.27 -16.07 10.99
C ALA A 365 7.92 -16.69 11.37
N ASN A 366 7.42 -16.39 12.57
CA ASN A 366 6.09 -16.83 13.05
C ASN A 366 5.88 -18.35 12.95
N GLY A 367 6.93 -19.15 13.17
CA GLY A 367 6.85 -20.62 13.11
C GLY A 367 6.69 -21.20 11.71
N VAL A 368 6.88 -20.40 10.65
CA VAL A 368 6.85 -20.86 9.26
C VAL A 368 8.11 -20.47 8.50
N ARG A 369 8.36 -21.16 7.39
CA ARG A 369 9.34 -20.78 6.37
C ARG A 369 8.62 -20.28 5.12
N TYR A 370 9.00 -19.11 4.63
CA TYR A 370 8.45 -18.51 3.42
C TYR A 370 9.33 -18.80 2.20
N PHE A 371 8.69 -18.93 1.04
CA PHE A 371 9.34 -19.21 -0.26
C PHE A 371 9.21 -18.05 -1.26
N THR A 372 8.54 -16.97 -0.87
CA THR A 372 8.40 -15.76 -1.66
C THR A 372 8.83 -14.56 -0.82
N ASP A 373 9.37 -13.54 -1.48
CA ASP A 373 9.67 -12.24 -0.85
C ASP A 373 8.44 -11.31 -0.83
N GLY A 374 7.36 -11.72 -1.51
CA GLY A 374 6.11 -11.00 -1.61
C GLY A 374 6.28 -9.56 -2.13
N LYS A 375 7.35 -9.25 -2.89
CA LYS A 375 7.54 -7.91 -3.44
C LYS A 375 6.38 -7.57 -4.35
N VAL A 376 5.88 -6.34 -4.25
CA VAL A 376 4.87 -5.85 -5.17
C VAL A 376 5.56 -5.48 -6.48
N ALA A 377 5.03 -5.99 -7.58
CA ALA A 377 5.39 -5.59 -8.92
C ALA A 377 4.18 -5.64 -9.84
N GLU A 378 4.22 -4.83 -10.88
CA GLU A 378 3.24 -4.80 -11.96
C GLU A 378 3.18 -6.16 -12.66
N ASN A 379 1.97 -6.70 -12.86
CA ASN A 379 1.71 -7.96 -13.57
C ASN A 379 2.45 -9.20 -13.02
N ASP A 380 2.86 -9.19 -11.75
CA ASP A 380 3.79 -10.19 -11.19
C ASP A 380 3.14 -11.48 -10.67
N GLY A 381 1.83 -11.46 -10.48
CA GLY A 381 1.09 -12.55 -9.83
C GLY A 381 1.42 -12.74 -8.34
N ASN A 382 2.18 -11.83 -7.72
CA ASN A 382 2.42 -11.79 -6.27
C ASN A 382 1.58 -10.73 -5.56
N SER A 383 1.01 -9.77 -6.29
CA SER A 383 0.16 -8.73 -5.73
C SER A 383 -1.14 -8.60 -6.51
N ILE A 384 -2.25 -8.52 -5.78
CA ILE A 384 -3.58 -8.22 -6.33
C ILE A 384 -4.24 -7.14 -5.48
N TRP A 385 -5.14 -6.39 -6.09
CA TRP A 385 -5.75 -5.22 -5.49
C TRP A 385 -7.27 -5.36 -5.45
N GLN A 386 -7.87 -4.84 -4.40
CA GLN A 386 -9.32 -4.70 -4.24
C GLN A 386 -9.60 -3.24 -3.93
N ARG A 387 -10.49 -2.60 -4.68
CA ARG A 387 -10.97 -1.26 -4.30
C ARG A 387 -11.92 -1.36 -3.10
N LEU A 388 -11.70 -0.51 -2.11
CA LEU A 388 -12.55 -0.34 -0.93
C LEU A 388 -13.46 0.89 -1.04
N TYR A 389 -12.92 1.99 -1.58
CA TYR A 389 -13.62 3.27 -1.70
C TYR A 389 -13.37 3.88 -3.10
N PRO A 390 -14.37 4.52 -3.76
CA PRO A 390 -15.74 4.83 -3.31
C PRO A 390 -16.76 3.69 -3.41
N ASN A 391 -16.48 2.68 -4.23
CA ASN A 391 -17.33 1.50 -4.40
C ASN A 391 -16.50 0.26 -4.15
N ALA A 392 -16.83 -0.46 -3.08
CA ALA A 392 -16.11 -1.65 -2.67
C ALA A 392 -16.28 -2.79 -3.68
N GLU A 393 -15.18 -3.37 -4.11
CA GLU A 393 -15.17 -4.56 -4.95
C GLU A 393 -15.19 -5.81 -4.06
N THR A 394 -15.93 -6.84 -4.50
CA THR A 394 -15.90 -8.17 -3.88
C THR A 394 -14.91 -9.11 -4.58
N SER A 395 -14.13 -8.59 -5.53
CA SER A 395 -13.15 -9.32 -6.34
C SER A 395 -11.82 -8.58 -6.38
N CYS A 396 -10.72 -9.33 -6.50
CA CYS A 396 -9.38 -8.78 -6.65
C CYS A 396 -8.83 -8.95 -8.06
N SER A 397 -8.11 -7.93 -8.53
CA SER A 397 -7.46 -7.91 -9.85
C SER A 397 -6.13 -7.18 -9.81
N ASN A 398 -5.34 -7.33 -10.87
CA ASN A 398 -4.15 -6.51 -11.07
C ASN A 398 -4.57 -5.16 -11.68
N PHE A 399 -3.86 -4.09 -11.33
CA PHE A 399 -3.98 -2.83 -12.06
C PHE A 399 -3.42 -2.96 -13.49
N GLY A 400 -3.90 -2.12 -14.41
CA GLY A 400 -3.45 -2.14 -15.81
C GLY A 400 -4.26 -3.04 -16.74
N GLY A 401 -5.41 -3.57 -16.30
CA GLY A 401 -6.33 -4.31 -17.15
C GLY A 401 -6.75 -3.50 -18.39
N ASN A 402 -6.87 -4.17 -19.54
CA ASN A 402 -7.34 -3.52 -20.77
C ASN A 402 -8.87 -3.46 -20.79
N ASP A 403 -9.38 -2.26 -20.57
CA ASP A 403 -10.81 -1.93 -20.60
C ASP A 403 -11.19 -1.06 -21.81
N SER A 404 -10.29 -0.90 -22.79
CA SER A 404 -10.47 0.01 -23.93
C SER A 404 -11.63 -0.38 -24.87
N LEU A 405 -11.98 -1.67 -24.89
CA LEU A 405 -13.10 -2.23 -25.67
C LEU A 405 -14.30 -2.57 -24.78
N SER A 406 -14.22 -2.30 -23.48
CA SER A 406 -15.32 -2.53 -22.56
C SER A 406 -16.35 -1.40 -22.69
N PRO A 407 -17.67 -1.69 -22.67
CA PRO A 407 -18.70 -0.67 -22.57
C PRO A 407 -18.64 0.14 -21.27
N VAL A 408 -17.94 -0.40 -20.26
CA VAL A 408 -17.72 0.21 -18.95
C VAL A 408 -16.25 0.06 -18.56
N SER A 409 -15.56 1.19 -18.35
CA SER A 409 -14.20 1.25 -17.83
C SER A 409 -14.20 1.14 -16.31
N ILE A 410 -13.06 0.76 -15.71
CA ILE A 410 -12.83 0.92 -14.27
C ILE A 410 -13.05 2.38 -13.80
N GLY A 411 -12.99 3.34 -14.73
CA GLY A 411 -13.28 4.76 -14.51
C GLY A 411 -14.76 5.15 -14.46
N ASP A 412 -15.67 4.32 -14.99
CA ASP A 412 -17.06 4.71 -15.20
C ASP A 412 -17.93 4.40 -13.97
N GLY A 413 -18.39 5.46 -13.28
CA GLY A 413 -19.22 5.32 -12.06
C GLY A 413 -18.44 4.90 -10.81
N HIS A 414 -17.12 4.79 -10.91
CA HIS A 414 -16.24 4.44 -9.79
C HIS A 414 -15.31 5.57 -9.37
N THR A 415 -15.68 6.80 -9.69
CA THR A 415 -14.99 8.01 -9.27
C THR A 415 -15.58 8.56 -7.97
N SER A 416 -14.71 9.04 -7.10
CA SER A 416 -15.10 9.77 -5.90
C SER A 416 -15.23 11.26 -6.25
N ALA A 417 -16.23 11.94 -5.70
CA ALA A 417 -16.37 13.39 -5.86
C ALA A 417 -15.15 14.16 -5.29
N GLU A 418 -14.54 13.60 -4.24
CA GLU A 418 -13.33 14.13 -3.59
C GLU A 418 -12.03 13.60 -4.23
N GLU A 419 -12.16 12.85 -5.34
CA GLU A 419 -11.05 12.19 -6.06
C GLU A 419 -10.09 11.40 -5.16
N SER A 420 -10.65 10.83 -4.09
CA SER A 420 -9.95 10.06 -3.09
C SER A 420 -10.36 8.59 -3.16
N TYR A 421 -9.40 7.69 -2.94
CA TYR A 421 -9.53 6.25 -3.21
C TYR A 421 -8.80 5.44 -2.16
N ALA A 422 -9.39 4.32 -1.74
CA ALA A 422 -8.74 3.35 -0.85
C ALA A 422 -8.73 1.97 -1.51
N PHE A 423 -7.59 1.29 -1.44
CA PHE A 423 -7.38 -0.03 -2.01
C PHE A 423 -6.79 -0.98 -0.97
N ASN A 424 -7.26 -2.20 -0.92
CA ASN A 424 -6.57 -3.29 -0.25
C ASN A 424 -5.46 -3.83 -1.16
N LEU A 425 -4.27 -3.92 -0.60
CA LEU A 425 -3.16 -4.70 -1.14
C LEU A 425 -3.21 -6.12 -0.57
N TRP A 426 -3.44 -7.08 -1.45
CA TRP A 426 -3.34 -8.49 -1.16
C TRP A 426 -2.02 -9.03 -1.71
N ARG A 427 -1.16 -9.55 -0.83
CA ARG A 427 0.15 -10.10 -1.21
C ARG A 427 0.13 -11.60 -1.15
N ARG A 428 0.83 -12.24 -2.10
CA ARG A 428 0.98 -13.69 -2.15
C ARG A 428 1.95 -14.13 -1.07
N TYR A 429 1.49 -15.07 -0.28
CA TYR A 429 2.27 -15.86 0.65
C TYR A 429 2.46 -17.26 0.08
N ASP A 430 3.63 -17.82 0.35
CA ASP A 430 3.98 -19.21 0.05
C ASP A 430 4.85 -19.69 1.20
N CYS A 431 4.36 -20.65 1.99
CA CYS A 431 5.02 -21.07 3.21
C CYS A 431 4.80 -22.54 3.59
N CYS A 432 5.64 -23.00 4.51
CA CYS A 432 5.53 -24.27 5.22
C CYS A 432 5.67 -24.07 6.72
N GLU A 433 4.90 -24.81 7.51
CA GLU A 433 5.07 -24.87 8.96
C GLU A 433 6.46 -25.44 9.33
N LYS A 434 7.14 -24.80 10.28
CA LYS A 434 8.44 -25.24 10.76
C LYS A 434 8.27 -26.37 11.78
N VAL A 435 8.32 -27.61 11.29
CA VAL A 435 8.15 -28.82 12.12
C VAL A 435 9.46 -29.51 12.55
N GLY A 436 10.62 -29.03 12.06
CA GLY A 436 11.94 -29.53 12.43
C GLY A 436 12.99 -28.42 12.57
N GLN A 437 14.19 -28.78 13.03
CA GLN A 437 15.27 -27.80 13.22
C GLN A 437 15.94 -27.38 11.91
N ILE A 438 16.04 -28.29 10.92
CA ILE A 438 16.76 -28.05 9.67
C ILE A 438 15.80 -28.25 8.49
N PHE A 439 15.68 -27.24 7.63
CA PHE A 439 14.96 -27.38 6.36
C PHE A 439 15.82 -28.18 5.36
N LEU A 440 15.25 -29.22 4.77
CA LEU A 440 15.95 -30.05 3.78
C LEU A 440 15.62 -29.58 2.36
N MET A 441 14.35 -29.71 1.97
CA MET A 441 13.88 -29.36 0.63
C MET A 441 12.35 -29.30 0.57
N THR A 442 11.82 -28.89 -0.57
CA THR A 442 10.40 -28.91 -0.91
C THR A 442 10.16 -29.83 -2.10
N ILE A 443 9.03 -30.53 -2.10
CA ILE A 443 8.56 -31.37 -3.20
C ILE A 443 7.21 -30.80 -3.65
N PRO A 444 7.05 -30.41 -4.93
CA PRO A 444 5.81 -29.86 -5.44
C PRO A 444 4.68 -30.88 -5.50
#